data_AF-A0A1V6HAA6-F1
#
_entry.id   AF-A0A1V6HAA6-F1
#
_cell.length_a   1.000
_cell.length_b   1.000
_cell.length_c   1.000
_cell.angle_alpha   90.00
_cell.angle_beta   90.00
_cell.angle_gamma   90.00
#
_symmetry.space_group_name_H-M   'P 1'
#
loop_
_entity.id
_entity.type
_entity.pdbx_description
1 polymer ?
#
loop_
_entity_poly.entity_id
_entity_poly.type
_entity_poly.pdbx_seq_one_letter_code
_entity_poly.pdbx_strand_id
1 'polypeptide(L)'
;MTAGIISAIAYHTNFVQDLSHQAVKIWMKNTPESNLSSGWLSFDEYVPVFDGFVDFPAGSNTIIIILQIPFPYNGNNLAIRVNRPFDNYNYNTSNHFYYTNSASNPGRSRYLSNSSVIYDPQNPSALGSLSNFIPVTGFSVTSYIPAVLAIPQLLIQKNQQGVLLNWNAVPGANLYRIYASSDPVVWSDIPYAECSQTSFLITNPPDKMFFKIVAVYQAP
;
A
#
# COMPACT_ATOMS: atom_id res chain seq x y z
N MET A 1 7.18 4.85 4.72
CA MET A 1 6.90 5.27 6.10
C MET A 1 7.11 4.08 7.02
N THR A 2 7.77 4.26 8.16
CA THR A 2 8.04 3.17 9.12
C THR A 2 7.15 3.22 10.36
N ALA A 3 6.45 4.33 10.61
CA ALA A 3 5.37 4.43 11.58
C ALA A 3 4.57 5.72 11.35
N GLY A 4 3.40 5.85 11.97
CA GLY A 4 2.61 7.09 12.00
C GLY A 4 1.25 6.90 12.68
N ILE A 5 0.48 7.97 12.80
CA ILE A 5 -0.89 7.93 13.33
C ILE A 5 -1.88 8.13 12.18
N ILE A 6 -2.63 7.09 11.84
CA ILE A 6 -3.70 7.15 10.84
C ILE A 6 -4.90 7.86 11.47
N SER A 7 -5.43 8.86 10.78
CA SER A 7 -6.53 9.72 11.26
C SER A 7 -7.77 9.68 10.35
N ALA A 8 -7.61 9.26 9.10
CA ALA A 8 -8.72 9.03 8.19
C ALA A 8 -8.38 7.92 7.19
N ILE A 9 -9.40 7.23 6.72
CA ILE A 9 -9.35 6.29 5.61
C ILE A 9 -10.21 6.83 4.47
N ALA A 10 -9.72 6.71 3.24
CA ALA A 10 -10.41 7.17 2.05
C ALA A 10 -10.68 6.02 1.09
N TYR A 11 -11.87 6.02 0.50
CA TYR A 11 -12.28 5.09 -0.55
C TYR A 11 -12.76 5.84 -1.78
N HIS A 12 -12.41 5.34 -2.96
CA HIS A 12 -12.97 5.85 -4.21
C HIS A 12 -14.20 5.02 -4.61
N THR A 13 -15.28 5.69 -4.98
CA THR A 13 -16.56 5.07 -5.33
C THR A 13 -17.07 5.57 -6.67
N ASN A 14 -17.88 4.76 -7.34
CA ASN A 14 -18.75 5.19 -8.43
C ASN A 14 -20.13 4.56 -8.25
N PHE A 15 -21.05 5.31 -7.68
CA PHE A 15 -22.39 4.82 -7.32
C PHE A 15 -23.42 5.34 -8.31
N VAL A 16 -24.46 4.55 -8.58
CA VAL A 16 -25.55 4.95 -9.49
C VAL A 16 -26.76 5.52 -8.73
N GLN A 17 -26.69 5.54 -7.40
CA GLN A 17 -27.71 6.10 -6.52
C GLN A 17 -27.07 6.79 -5.33
N ASP A 18 -27.76 7.78 -4.77
CA ASP A 18 -27.39 8.36 -3.48
C ASP A 18 -27.78 7.40 -2.35
N LEU A 19 -26.84 7.13 -1.45
CA LEU A 19 -27.06 6.37 -0.23
C LEU A 19 -26.59 7.20 0.95
N SER A 20 -27.51 7.99 1.52
CA SER A 20 -27.23 8.76 2.72
C SER A 20 -27.29 7.89 3.97
N HIS A 21 -26.51 8.26 4.99
CA HIS A 21 -26.63 7.75 6.36
C HIS A 21 -26.51 6.23 6.47
N GLN A 22 -25.54 5.65 5.76
CA GLN A 22 -25.29 4.21 5.78
C GLN A 22 -24.41 3.85 6.97
N ALA A 23 -24.85 2.89 7.78
CA ALA A 23 -24.05 2.42 8.92
C ALA A 23 -22.78 1.72 8.43
N VAL A 24 -21.63 2.09 8.99
CA VAL A 24 -20.32 1.53 8.68
C VAL A 24 -19.53 1.36 9.97
N LYS A 25 -18.88 0.21 10.10
CA LYS A 25 -17.93 -0.08 11.18
C LYS A 25 -16.58 -0.45 10.60
N ILE A 26 -15.51 0.10 11.18
CA ILE A 26 -14.13 -0.12 10.72
C ILE A 26 -13.27 -0.46 11.93
N TRP A 27 -12.48 -1.53 11.77
CA TRP A 27 -11.45 -1.91 12.73
C TRP A 27 -10.09 -1.99 12.04
N MET A 28 -9.03 -1.66 12.79
CA MET A 28 -7.65 -1.73 12.32
C MET A 28 -6.78 -2.53 13.27
N LYS A 29 -5.80 -3.25 12.70
CA LYS A 29 -4.81 -4.06 13.44
C LYS A 29 -3.46 -4.03 12.72
N ASN A 30 -2.38 -3.79 13.45
CA ASN A 30 -1.03 -4.08 12.96
C ASN A 30 -0.83 -5.60 12.96
N THR A 31 -0.34 -6.17 11.86
CA THR A 31 -0.22 -7.62 11.72
C THR A 31 1.10 -8.01 11.03
N PRO A 32 1.71 -9.16 11.39
CA PRO A 32 2.81 -9.73 10.60
C PRO A 32 2.31 -10.44 9.33
N GLU A 33 1.02 -10.82 9.29
CA GLU A 33 0.45 -11.61 8.19
C GLU A 33 0.48 -10.85 6.86
N SER A 34 0.88 -11.53 5.80
CA SER A 34 1.02 -10.95 4.46
C SER A 34 -0.21 -11.16 3.57
N ASN A 35 -1.12 -12.07 3.97
CA ASN A 35 -2.30 -12.47 3.21
C ASN A 35 -3.40 -13.06 4.12
N LEU A 36 -4.54 -13.41 3.51
CA LEU A 36 -5.76 -13.94 4.13
C LEU A 36 -6.13 -15.34 3.58
N SER A 37 -5.17 -16.06 3.00
CA SER A 37 -5.42 -17.35 2.35
C SER A 37 -5.92 -18.40 3.36
N SER A 38 -5.43 -18.35 4.60
CA SER A 38 -5.85 -19.24 5.70
C SER A 38 -7.18 -18.85 6.36
N GLY A 39 -7.80 -17.73 5.96
CA GLY A 39 -9.08 -17.27 6.49
C GLY A 39 -9.06 -15.84 7.01
N TRP A 40 -10.05 -15.51 7.83
CA TRP A 40 -10.09 -14.26 8.57
C TRP A 40 -9.01 -14.25 9.66
N LEU A 41 -8.27 -13.16 9.78
CA LEU A 41 -7.37 -12.99 10.93
C LEU A 41 -8.15 -13.03 12.24
N SER A 42 -7.52 -13.50 13.32
CA SER A 42 -8.12 -13.40 14.67
C SER A 42 -8.54 -11.95 14.93
N PHE A 43 -9.74 -11.79 15.51
CA PHE A 43 -10.26 -10.47 15.85
C PHE A 43 -9.55 -9.86 17.07
N ASP A 44 -8.73 -10.63 17.79
CA ASP A 44 -7.90 -10.11 18.86
C ASP A 44 -7.03 -8.95 18.36
N GLU A 45 -6.86 -7.92 19.19
CA GLU A 45 -6.06 -6.72 18.91
C GLU A 45 -6.58 -5.79 17.80
N TYR A 46 -7.76 -6.06 17.24
CA TYR A 46 -8.44 -5.08 16.40
C TYR A 46 -8.97 -3.91 17.25
N VAL A 47 -8.63 -2.69 16.83
CA VAL A 47 -9.13 -1.46 17.45
C VAL A 47 -10.35 -0.97 16.66
N PRO A 48 -11.51 -0.68 17.30
CA PRO A 48 -12.69 -0.12 16.65
C PRO A 48 -12.49 1.36 16.32
N VAL A 49 -11.89 1.64 15.17
CA VAL A 49 -11.48 3.00 14.79
C VAL A 49 -12.64 3.87 14.30
N PHE A 50 -13.74 3.26 13.88
CA PHE A 50 -14.95 3.96 13.44
C PHE A 50 -16.18 3.09 13.65
N ASP A 51 -17.22 3.63 14.28
CA ASP A 51 -18.58 3.09 14.30
C ASP A 51 -19.55 4.26 14.12
N GLY A 52 -20.14 4.38 12.93
CA GLY A 52 -20.94 5.56 12.59
C GLY A 52 -21.62 5.46 11.24
N PHE A 53 -22.06 6.61 10.73
CA PHE A 53 -22.77 6.71 9.46
C PHE A 53 -21.93 7.41 8.41
N VAL A 54 -22.06 6.99 7.15
CA VAL A 54 -21.34 7.51 5.99
C VAL A 54 -22.34 7.77 4.86
N ASP A 55 -22.17 8.88 4.17
CA ASP A 55 -22.92 9.21 2.96
C ASP A 55 -22.14 8.76 1.72
N PHE A 56 -22.81 8.09 0.80
CA PHE A 56 -22.28 7.68 -0.49
C PHE A 56 -23.10 8.32 -1.62
N PRO A 57 -22.72 9.51 -2.09
CA PRO A 57 -23.38 10.17 -3.20
C PRO A 57 -23.19 9.42 -4.53
N ALA A 58 -24.15 9.58 -5.43
CA ALA A 58 -24.06 9.09 -6.79
C ALA A 58 -22.90 9.73 -7.57
N GLY A 59 -22.44 9.04 -8.61
CA GLY A 59 -21.29 9.41 -9.41
C GLY A 59 -19.95 9.00 -8.80
N SER A 60 -18.87 9.51 -9.40
CA SER A 60 -17.50 9.24 -8.98
C SER A 60 -17.09 10.17 -7.83
N ASN A 61 -16.73 9.59 -6.69
CA ASN A 61 -16.44 10.34 -5.47
C ASN A 61 -15.25 9.75 -4.71
N THR A 62 -14.62 10.57 -3.87
CA THR A 62 -13.70 10.13 -2.82
C THR A 62 -14.37 10.31 -1.47
N ILE A 63 -14.69 9.20 -0.83
CA ILE A 63 -15.33 9.17 0.49
C ILE A 63 -14.23 9.16 1.55
N ILE A 64 -14.14 10.25 2.33
CA ILE A 64 -13.17 10.37 3.42
C ILE A 64 -13.89 10.09 4.73
N ILE A 65 -13.48 9.03 5.42
CA ILE A 65 -14.02 8.63 6.72
C ILE A 65 -12.97 9.00 7.78
N ILE A 66 -13.28 10.01 8.59
CA ILE A 66 -12.44 10.43 9.72
C ILE A 66 -12.58 9.40 10.83
N LEU A 67 -11.45 8.87 11.32
CA LEU A 67 -11.45 7.88 12.40
C LEU A 67 -11.82 8.57 13.71
N GLN A 68 -12.73 7.95 14.46
CA GLN A 68 -13.09 8.38 15.81
C GLN A 68 -11.95 8.08 16.80
N ILE A 69 -11.23 6.97 16.55
CA ILE A 69 -10.02 6.61 17.28
C ILE A 69 -8.86 6.58 16.28
N PRO A 70 -7.96 7.58 16.30
CA PRO A 70 -6.75 7.55 15.49
C PRO A 70 -5.91 6.31 15.79
N PHE A 71 -5.36 5.69 14.74
CA PHE A 71 -4.71 4.38 14.84
C PHE A 71 -3.18 4.47 14.73
N PRO A 72 -2.42 3.99 15.73
CA PRO A 72 -0.96 3.93 15.64
C PRO A 72 -0.52 2.81 14.71
N TYR A 73 0.06 3.19 13.57
CA TYR A 73 0.62 2.30 12.58
C TYR A 73 2.13 2.13 12.80
N ASN A 74 2.58 0.87 12.81
CA ASN A 74 3.95 0.50 13.19
C ASN A 74 4.84 0.10 12.00
N GLY A 75 4.44 0.43 10.76
CA GLY A 75 5.27 0.22 9.57
C GLY A 75 5.20 -1.16 8.91
N ASN A 76 4.53 -2.13 9.54
CA ASN A 76 4.36 -3.50 9.03
C ASN A 76 3.05 -3.65 8.22
N ASN A 77 2.52 -4.86 8.04
CA ASN A 77 1.22 -5.01 7.41
C ASN A 77 0.11 -4.44 8.31
N LEU A 78 -0.88 -3.82 7.67
CA LEU A 78 -2.09 -3.31 8.31
C LEU A 78 -3.27 -4.17 7.85
N ALA A 79 -4.00 -4.72 8.80
CA ALA A 79 -5.27 -5.37 8.55
C ALA A 79 -6.42 -4.39 8.83
N ILE A 80 -7.38 -4.35 7.91
CA ILE A 80 -8.56 -3.49 8.00
C ILE A 80 -9.78 -4.38 7.83
N ARG A 81 -10.68 -4.35 8.81
CA ARG A 81 -11.98 -5.02 8.74
C ARG A 81 -13.04 -3.94 8.60
N VAL A 82 -13.87 -4.05 7.55
CA VAL A 82 -14.98 -3.13 7.29
C VAL A 82 -16.26 -3.93 7.28
N ASN A 83 -17.27 -3.44 7.99
CA ASN A 83 -18.59 -4.03 8.03
C ASN A 83 -19.64 -2.97 7.72
N ARG A 84 -20.43 -3.24 6.68
CA ARG A 84 -21.76 -2.63 6.54
C ARG A 84 -22.72 -3.56 7.30
N PRO A 85 -23.33 -3.11 8.42
CA PRO A 85 -24.32 -3.91 9.12
C PRO A 85 -25.46 -4.34 8.19
N PHE A 86 -26.02 -5.52 8.47
CA PHE A 86 -27.16 -6.02 7.72
C PHE A 86 -28.35 -5.07 7.88
N ASP A 87 -29.01 -4.77 6.76
CA ASP A 87 -30.32 -4.14 6.72
C ASP A 87 -31.14 -4.72 5.56
N ASN A 88 -32.42 -4.39 5.54
CA ASN A 88 -33.37 -4.92 4.55
C ASN A 88 -33.47 -4.08 3.27
N TYR A 89 -32.55 -3.12 3.05
CA TYR A 89 -32.57 -2.28 1.87
C TYR A 89 -31.97 -3.00 0.66
N ASN A 90 -32.56 -2.78 -0.51
CA ASN A 90 -32.07 -3.33 -1.78
C ASN A 90 -31.17 -2.32 -2.47
N TYR A 91 -29.89 -2.65 -2.58
CA TYR A 91 -28.87 -1.79 -3.20
C TYR A 91 -28.71 -2.12 -4.67
N ASN A 92 -28.50 -1.09 -5.50
CA ASN A 92 -28.16 -1.29 -6.90
C ASN A 92 -26.80 -1.99 -7.02
N THR A 93 -26.76 -3.08 -7.78
CA THR A 93 -25.54 -3.89 -7.99
C THR A 93 -24.47 -3.17 -8.81
N SER A 94 -24.82 -2.05 -9.44
CA SER A 94 -23.86 -1.19 -10.16
C SER A 94 -23.13 -0.20 -9.23
N ASN A 95 -23.51 -0.12 -7.95
CA ASN A 95 -22.73 0.64 -6.97
C ASN A 95 -21.43 -0.10 -6.69
N HIS A 96 -20.29 0.54 -6.96
CA HIS A 96 -19.00 -0.09 -6.76
C HIS A 96 -17.97 0.84 -6.14
N PHE A 97 -17.10 0.22 -5.34
CA PHE A 97 -15.84 0.81 -4.91
C PHE A 97 -14.80 0.50 -5.98
N TYR A 98 -13.95 1.47 -6.30
CA TYR A 98 -12.81 1.21 -7.18
C TYR A 98 -11.83 0.27 -6.49
N TYR A 99 -11.23 -0.61 -7.30
CA TYR A 99 -10.24 -1.57 -6.84
C TYR A 99 -9.09 -1.68 -7.86
N THR A 100 -7.96 -2.20 -7.38
CA THR A 100 -6.85 -2.66 -8.21
C THR A 100 -6.80 -4.18 -8.20
N ASN A 101 -6.26 -4.79 -9.25
CA ASN A 101 -5.97 -6.21 -9.25
C ASN A 101 -4.49 -6.43 -8.91
N SER A 102 -4.20 -7.16 -7.84
CA SER A 102 -2.83 -7.53 -7.49
C SER A 102 -2.56 -9.00 -7.86
N ALA A 103 -2.14 -9.23 -9.09
CA ALA A 103 -1.76 -10.58 -9.56
C ALA A 103 -0.60 -11.17 -8.75
N SER A 104 0.31 -10.34 -8.26
CA SER A 104 1.44 -10.74 -7.42
C SER A 104 1.07 -11.01 -5.96
N ASN A 105 -0.08 -10.50 -5.48
CA ASN A 105 -0.54 -10.68 -4.11
C ASN A 105 -2.05 -10.97 -4.04
N PRO A 106 -2.53 -12.08 -4.63
CA PRO A 106 -3.95 -12.34 -4.80
C PRO A 106 -4.70 -12.62 -3.49
N GLY A 107 -3.99 -12.84 -2.38
CA GLY A 107 -4.57 -13.17 -1.08
C GLY A 107 -4.73 -11.98 -0.13
N ARG A 108 -4.62 -10.72 -0.56
CA ARG A 108 -4.65 -9.57 0.37
C ARG A 108 -6.04 -9.03 0.70
N SER A 109 -7.11 -9.58 0.11
CA SER A 109 -8.48 -9.23 0.49
C SER A 109 -9.37 -10.46 0.58
N ARG A 110 -10.40 -10.36 1.43
CA ARG A 110 -11.42 -11.37 1.64
C ARG A 110 -12.74 -10.66 1.91
N TYR A 111 -13.83 -11.18 1.37
CA TYR A 111 -15.16 -10.63 1.59
C TYR A 111 -16.17 -11.72 1.91
N LEU A 112 -17.24 -11.33 2.59
CA LEU A 112 -18.37 -12.17 2.92
C LEU A 112 -19.62 -11.30 2.89
N SER A 113 -20.64 -11.73 2.16
CA SER A 113 -21.89 -10.99 1.98
C SER A 113 -23.05 -11.96 1.77
N ASN A 114 -24.21 -11.64 2.34
CA ASN A 114 -25.43 -12.42 2.16
C ASN A 114 -26.68 -11.52 2.32
N SER A 115 -27.79 -11.86 1.66
CA SER A 115 -29.06 -11.13 1.71
C SER A 115 -30.03 -11.63 2.77
N SER A 116 -29.69 -12.70 3.50
CA SER A 116 -30.57 -13.33 4.50
C SER A 116 -29.83 -13.83 5.75
N VAL A 117 -28.49 -13.74 5.76
CA VAL A 117 -27.66 -14.15 6.89
C VAL A 117 -26.94 -12.92 7.44
N ILE A 118 -27.11 -12.70 8.75
CA ILE A 118 -26.34 -11.70 9.50
C ILE A 118 -25.04 -12.37 9.93
N TYR A 119 -23.91 -11.80 9.54
CA TYR A 119 -22.60 -12.25 9.99
C TYR A 119 -22.10 -11.36 11.13
N ASP A 120 -21.56 -12.00 12.16
CA ASP A 120 -20.81 -11.29 13.19
C ASP A 120 -19.44 -10.89 12.61
N PRO A 121 -19.13 -9.59 12.50
CA PRO A 121 -17.83 -9.15 11.99
C PRO A 121 -16.67 -9.53 12.91
N GLN A 122 -16.90 -9.85 14.18
CA GLN A 122 -15.85 -10.27 15.11
C GLN A 122 -15.56 -11.77 14.96
N ASN A 123 -16.61 -12.57 14.74
CA ASN A 123 -16.50 -14.01 14.55
C ASN A 123 -17.37 -14.49 13.36
N PRO A 124 -16.93 -14.29 12.10
CA PRO A 124 -17.72 -14.67 10.94
C PRO A 124 -17.97 -16.18 10.90
N SER A 125 -19.23 -16.59 10.82
CA SER A 125 -19.63 -18.01 10.76
C SER A 125 -19.28 -18.70 9.44
N ALA A 126 -18.73 -17.97 8.47
CA ALA A 126 -18.29 -18.49 7.18
C ALA A 126 -16.92 -17.90 6.79
N LEU A 127 -16.16 -18.69 6.04
CA LEU A 127 -14.82 -18.29 5.58
C LEU A 127 -14.86 -17.13 4.58
N GLY A 128 -15.95 -17.00 3.81
CA GLY A 128 -16.03 -16.02 2.72
C GLY A 128 -15.10 -16.33 1.54
N SER A 129 -14.98 -15.39 0.62
CA SER A 129 -14.24 -15.54 -0.62
C SER A 129 -12.94 -14.73 -0.60
N LEU A 130 -11.83 -15.38 -0.93
CA LEU A 130 -10.55 -14.71 -1.16
C LEU A 130 -10.63 -13.92 -2.48
N SER A 131 -10.05 -12.73 -2.52
CA SER A 131 -10.10 -11.86 -3.69
C SER A 131 -8.77 -11.13 -3.92
N ASN A 132 -8.39 -11.03 -5.19
CA ASN A 132 -7.28 -10.23 -5.67
C ASN A 132 -7.69 -8.80 -6.05
N PHE A 133 -8.99 -8.46 -5.93
CA PHE A 133 -9.49 -7.10 -6.08
C PHE A 133 -9.33 -6.35 -4.77
N ILE A 134 -8.32 -5.48 -4.71
CA ILE A 134 -7.96 -4.71 -3.53
C ILE A 134 -8.56 -3.31 -3.66
N PRO A 135 -9.46 -2.89 -2.75
CA PRO A 135 -10.05 -1.54 -2.80
C PRO A 135 -8.98 -0.46 -2.85
N VAL A 136 -9.17 0.54 -3.72
CA VAL A 136 -8.29 1.71 -3.75
C VAL A 136 -8.50 2.48 -2.45
N THR A 137 -7.53 2.39 -1.56
CA THR A 137 -7.61 2.89 -0.19
C THR A 137 -6.52 3.93 0.04
N GLY A 138 -6.92 5.11 0.51
CA GLY A 138 -6.01 6.17 0.97
C GLY A 138 -6.00 6.30 2.49
N PHE A 139 -4.92 6.84 3.04
CA PHE A 139 -4.81 7.13 4.48
C PHE A 139 -4.31 8.56 4.69
N SER A 140 -4.96 9.27 5.61
CA SER A 140 -4.41 10.51 6.16
C SER A 140 -3.59 10.17 7.40
N VAL A 141 -2.28 10.43 7.34
CA VAL A 141 -1.34 10.05 8.41
C VAL A 141 -0.64 11.29 8.96
N THR A 142 -0.64 11.40 10.28
CA THR A 142 0.09 12.43 11.03
C THR A 142 1.24 11.80 11.80
N SER A 143 2.18 12.62 12.28
CA SER A 143 3.34 12.17 13.08
C SER A 143 4.11 11.02 12.42
N TYR A 144 4.21 11.06 11.09
CA TYR A 144 4.81 9.96 10.35
C TYR A 144 6.33 9.98 10.47
N ILE A 145 6.90 8.78 10.58
CA ILE A 145 8.34 8.57 10.47
C ILE A 145 8.63 8.17 9.01
N PRO A 146 9.33 9.00 8.23
CA PRO A 146 9.67 8.64 6.86
C PRO A 146 10.52 7.37 6.86
N ALA A 147 10.32 6.52 5.85
CA ALA A 147 11.25 5.42 5.66
C ALA A 147 12.57 6.00 5.17
N VAL A 148 13.64 5.83 5.96
CA VAL A 148 14.99 6.18 5.54
C VAL A 148 15.49 5.01 4.70
N LEU A 149 15.73 5.25 3.41
CA LEU A 149 16.30 4.25 2.53
C LEU A 149 17.77 4.05 2.91
N ALA A 150 18.16 2.80 3.12
CA ALA A 150 19.56 2.46 3.38
C ALA A 150 20.43 2.80 2.17
N ILE A 151 21.71 3.09 2.41
CA ILE A 151 22.68 3.30 1.34
C ILE A 151 22.94 1.95 0.65
N PRO A 152 22.73 1.84 -0.68
CA PRO A 152 23.07 0.63 -1.42
C PRO A 152 24.56 0.29 -1.31
N GLN A 153 24.89 -0.97 -1.09
CA GLN A 153 26.26 -1.46 -1.09
C GLN A 153 26.72 -1.72 -2.52
N LEU A 154 27.48 -0.78 -3.08
CA LEU A 154 27.95 -0.84 -4.45
C LEU A 154 29.15 -1.79 -4.60
N LEU A 155 29.06 -2.70 -5.56
CA LEU A 155 30.13 -3.53 -6.07
C LEU A 155 30.38 -3.15 -7.54
N ILE A 156 31.66 -2.94 -7.87
CA ILE A 156 32.09 -2.52 -9.21
C ILE A 156 32.97 -3.61 -9.80
N GLN A 157 32.63 -4.08 -10.99
CA GLN A 157 33.41 -5.09 -11.71
C GLN A 157 33.67 -4.64 -13.14
N LYS A 158 34.91 -4.73 -13.60
CA LYS A 158 35.27 -4.48 -15.00
C LYS A 158 35.25 -5.80 -15.77
N ASN A 159 34.61 -5.81 -16.94
CA ASN A 159 34.61 -6.95 -17.86
C ASN A 159 34.92 -6.48 -19.30
N GLN A 160 34.90 -7.41 -20.27
CA GLN A 160 35.17 -7.09 -21.68
C GLN A 160 34.12 -6.15 -22.31
N GLN A 161 32.93 -6.04 -21.72
CA GLN A 161 31.82 -5.23 -22.20
C GLN A 161 31.77 -3.83 -21.57
N GLY A 162 32.51 -3.59 -20.48
CA GLY A 162 32.57 -2.30 -19.79
C GLY A 162 32.72 -2.42 -18.27
N VAL A 163 32.04 -1.54 -17.55
CA VAL A 163 31.98 -1.54 -16.08
C VAL A 163 30.57 -1.92 -15.64
N LEU A 164 30.47 -3.04 -14.93
CA LEU A 164 29.24 -3.52 -14.31
C LEU A 164 29.15 -3.02 -12.87
N LEU A 165 28.04 -2.36 -12.57
CA LEU A 165 27.66 -1.92 -11.24
C LEU A 165 26.60 -2.88 -10.70
N ASN A 166 26.83 -3.41 -9.50
CA ASN A 166 25.87 -4.23 -8.77
C ASN A 166 25.66 -3.66 -7.37
N TRP A 167 24.45 -3.77 -6.84
CA TRP A 167 24.17 -3.42 -5.45
C TRP A 167 23.12 -4.35 -4.86
N ASN A 168 23.00 -4.37 -3.54
CA ASN A 168 21.92 -5.08 -2.86
C ASN A 168 20.59 -4.30 -3.02
N ALA A 169 19.47 -5.03 -3.07
CA ALA A 169 18.15 -4.41 -3.00
C ALA A 169 17.99 -3.66 -1.67
N VAL A 170 17.49 -2.42 -1.73
CA VAL A 170 17.16 -1.60 -0.56
C VAL A 170 15.66 -1.70 -0.28
N PRO A 171 15.24 -2.22 0.89
CA PRO A 171 13.83 -2.28 1.26
C PRO A 171 13.15 -0.92 1.19
N GLY A 172 11.99 -0.87 0.52
CA GLY A 172 11.22 0.35 0.31
C GLY A 172 11.65 1.21 -0.89
N ALA A 173 12.75 0.88 -1.57
CA ALA A 173 13.12 1.51 -2.83
C ALA A 173 12.44 0.80 -4.01
N ASN A 174 11.94 1.57 -4.98
CA ASN A 174 11.42 1.04 -6.25
C ASN A 174 12.20 1.56 -7.47
N LEU A 175 13.20 2.41 -7.23
CA LEU A 175 14.06 3.00 -8.24
C LEU A 175 15.46 3.23 -7.65
N TYR A 176 16.48 3.17 -8.49
CA TYR A 176 17.85 3.54 -8.17
C TYR A 176 18.34 4.60 -9.13
N ARG A 177 18.97 5.65 -8.58
CA ARG A 177 19.69 6.68 -9.33
C ARG A 177 21.17 6.37 -9.30
N ILE A 178 21.75 6.30 -10.49
CA ILE A 178 23.18 6.07 -10.69
C ILE A 178 23.80 7.43 -10.99
N TYR A 179 24.72 7.85 -10.14
CA TYR A 179 25.54 9.04 -10.36
C TYR A 179 26.94 8.58 -10.76
N ALA A 180 27.52 9.30 -11.71
CA ALA A 180 28.86 9.04 -12.20
C ALA A 180 29.62 10.37 -12.32
N SER A 181 30.89 10.38 -11.92
CA SER A 181 31.74 11.57 -12.00
C SER A 181 33.17 11.23 -12.34
N SER A 182 33.90 12.14 -13.00
CA SER A 182 35.35 12.04 -13.19
C SER A 182 36.14 12.52 -11.96
N ASP A 183 35.48 13.19 -11.02
CA ASP A 183 36.04 13.74 -9.78
C ASP A 183 35.24 13.20 -8.58
N PRO A 184 35.89 12.64 -7.54
CA PRO A 184 35.16 12.04 -6.41
C PRO A 184 34.47 13.07 -5.50
N VAL A 185 34.80 14.36 -5.63
CA VAL A 185 34.29 15.46 -4.80
C VAL A 185 33.20 16.25 -5.53
N VAL A 186 33.26 16.32 -6.86
CA VAL A 186 32.27 17.06 -7.68
C VAL A 186 31.24 16.10 -8.24
N TRP A 187 29.96 16.29 -7.90
CA TRP A 187 28.86 15.46 -8.37
C TRP A 187 27.79 16.30 -9.06
N SER A 188 27.25 15.80 -10.16
CA SER A 188 26.07 16.35 -10.82
C SER A 188 24.80 16.04 -10.01
N ASP A 189 23.86 16.98 -9.96
CA ASP A 189 22.53 16.74 -9.38
C ASP A 189 21.65 15.85 -10.28
N ILE A 190 21.96 15.82 -11.58
CA ILE A 190 21.30 14.97 -12.56
C ILE A 190 21.97 13.59 -12.54
N PRO A 191 21.22 12.48 -12.35
CA PRO A 191 21.78 11.15 -12.40
C PRO A 191 22.27 10.81 -13.81
N TYR A 192 23.33 10.02 -13.90
CA TYR A 192 23.81 9.43 -15.15
C TYR A 192 22.76 8.50 -15.76
N ALA A 193 22.07 7.73 -14.91
CA ALA A 193 20.98 6.85 -15.31
C ALA A 193 20.05 6.56 -14.12
N GLU A 194 18.85 6.08 -14.42
CA GLU A 194 17.92 5.53 -13.44
C GLU A 194 17.50 4.12 -13.87
N CYS A 195 17.38 3.19 -12.93
CA CYS A 195 16.86 1.85 -13.20
C CYS A 195 16.12 1.28 -11.98
N SER A 196 15.18 0.35 -12.23
CA SER A 196 14.48 -0.39 -11.17
C SER A 196 15.18 -1.71 -10.78
N GLN A 197 16.18 -2.12 -11.56
CA GLN A 197 17.00 -3.31 -11.31
C GLN A 197 18.10 -3.00 -10.30
N THR A 198 18.77 -4.03 -9.80
CA THR A 198 19.90 -3.91 -8.86
C THR A 198 21.26 -4.05 -9.54
N SER A 199 21.28 -3.79 -10.86
CA SER A 199 22.50 -3.75 -11.65
C SER A 199 22.38 -2.77 -12.81
N PHE A 200 23.54 -2.29 -13.27
CA PHE A 200 23.63 -1.42 -14.44
C PHE A 200 24.99 -1.59 -15.12
N LEU A 201 24.99 -1.75 -16.45
CA LEU A 201 26.20 -1.88 -17.26
C LEU A 201 26.50 -0.56 -17.98
N ILE A 202 27.71 -0.04 -17.79
CA ILE A 202 28.24 1.09 -18.55
C ILE A 202 29.14 0.53 -19.64
N THR A 203 28.69 0.63 -20.89
CA THR A 203 29.49 0.30 -22.08
C THR A 203 30.34 1.51 -22.46
N ASN A 204 31.63 1.30 -22.70
CA ASN A 204 32.62 2.35 -23.00
C ASN A 204 32.83 3.42 -21.90
N PRO A 205 33.16 3.03 -20.65
CA PRO A 205 33.45 4.00 -19.61
C PRO A 205 34.76 4.77 -19.90
N PRO A 206 34.82 6.08 -19.61
CA PRO A 206 36.07 6.82 -19.49
C PRO A 206 37.11 6.14 -18.57
N ASP A 207 38.39 6.49 -18.75
CA ASP A 207 39.52 5.87 -18.04
C ASP A 207 39.41 5.94 -16.51
N LYS A 208 38.73 6.97 -15.99
CA LYS A 208 38.52 7.17 -14.55
C LYS A 208 37.10 7.67 -14.29
N MET A 209 36.39 6.95 -13.44
CA MET A 209 35.06 7.31 -12.97
C MET A 209 34.86 6.91 -11.52
N PHE A 210 34.05 7.69 -10.83
CA PHE A 210 33.51 7.43 -9.50
C PHE A 210 32.01 7.25 -9.59
N PHE A 211 31.46 6.39 -8.75
CA PHE A 211 30.03 6.05 -8.79
C PHE A 211 29.39 6.19 -7.41
N LYS A 212 28.15 6.67 -7.42
CA LYS A 212 27.28 6.74 -6.24
C LYS A 212 25.92 6.21 -6.66
N ILE A 213 25.38 5.26 -5.89
CA ILE A 213 24.03 4.73 -6.09
C ILE A 213 23.14 5.28 -4.99
N VAL A 214 22.00 5.83 -5.37
CA VAL A 214 20.98 6.34 -4.44
C VAL A 214 19.71 5.54 -4.63
N ALA A 215 19.26 4.88 -3.56
CA ALA A 215 17.96 4.26 -3.50
C ALA A 215 16.87 5.34 -3.40
N VAL A 216 15.80 5.20 -4.18
CA VAL A 216 14.69 6.14 -4.23
C VAL A 216 13.36 5.39 -4.17
N TYR A 217 12.39 6.00 -3.47
CA TYR A 217 10.98 5.65 -3.61
C TYR A 217 10.29 6.76 -4.38
N GLN A 218 9.73 6.42 -5.54
CA GLN A 218 8.92 7.32 -6.35
C GLN A 218 7.49 6.78 -6.39
N ALA A 219 6.53 7.58 -5.94
CA ALA A 219 5.12 7.22 -6.04
C ALA A 219 4.72 7.09 -7.53
N PRO A 220 3.84 6.12 -7.87
CA PRO A 220 3.33 5.96 -9.22
C PRO A 220 2.49 7.15 -9.69
#